data_AF-A0A1H3LV18-F1
#
_entry.id   AF-A0A1H3LV18-F1
#
_cell.length_a   1.000
_cell.length_b   1.000
_cell.length_c   1.000
_cell.angle_alpha   90.00
_cell.angle_beta   90.00
_cell.angle_gamma   90.00
#
_symmetry.space_group_name_H-M   'P 1'
#
loop_
_entity.id
_entity.type
_entity.pdbx_description
1 polymer ?
#
loop_
_entity_poly.entity_id
_entity_poly.type
_entity_poly.pdbx_seq_one_letter_code
_entity_poly.pdbx_strand_id
1 'polypeptide(L)'
;MTPLIGEIRIFAGNHPPEGWAFCDGQILEVSQNPALFSIIGPRYGGDGYRTFALPNLTGKAPVGCGQGENLTKRELGSTGGSSTVRLSNRQLPRHHHIPQCTTISGTPVSSPENAVFTNIRGRHPAAYTTVANAKLASYTVQIAGEGEPHENMQPYLGLSFIIALQGIYPIRP
;
A
#
# COMPACT_ATOMS: atom_id res chain seq x y z
N MET A 1 18.73 -16.87 -27.84
CA MET A 1 19.30 -17.41 -26.59
C MET A 1 18.21 -18.22 -25.90
N THR A 2 18.45 -19.49 -25.60
CA THR A 2 17.49 -20.35 -24.89
C THR A 2 17.36 -19.87 -23.43
N PRO A 3 16.14 -19.66 -22.89
CA PRO A 3 15.96 -19.20 -21.52
C PRO A 3 16.35 -20.28 -20.50
N LEU A 4 16.55 -19.87 -19.26
CA LEU A 4 16.59 -20.82 -18.14
C LEU A 4 15.17 -21.17 -17.72
N ILE A 5 14.93 -22.44 -17.36
CA ILE A 5 13.62 -22.84 -16.81
C ILE A 5 13.37 -22.05 -15.52
N GLY A 6 12.18 -21.47 -15.38
CA GLY A 6 11.81 -20.61 -14.25
C GLY A 6 12.28 -19.16 -14.36
N GLU A 7 12.95 -18.78 -15.45
CA GLU A 7 13.29 -17.38 -15.72
C GLU A 7 12.01 -16.55 -15.92
N ILE A 8 11.92 -15.42 -15.22
CA ILE A 8 10.82 -14.45 -15.37
C ILE A 8 11.30 -13.26 -16.20
N ARG A 9 10.50 -12.85 -17.18
CA ARG A 9 10.74 -11.66 -18.01
C ARG A 9 9.54 -10.73 -18.03
N ILE A 10 9.83 -9.43 -18.12
CA ILE A 10 8.82 -8.43 -18.52
C ILE A 10 8.55 -8.62 -20.02
N PHE A 11 7.28 -8.60 -20.39
CA PHE A 11 6.82 -8.86 -21.74
C PHE A 11 5.66 -7.93 -22.10
N ALA A 12 5.76 -7.27 -23.26
CA ALA A 12 4.77 -6.29 -23.72
C ALA A 12 3.61 -6.91 -24.52
N GLY A 13 3.64 -8.22 -24.78
CA GLY A 13 2.59 -8.91 -25.53
C GLY A 13 1.44 -9.42 -24.66
N ASN A 14 0.34 -9.76 -25.34
CA ASN A 14 -0.91 -10.27 -24.76
C ASN A 14 -1.08 -11.80 -24.91
N HIS A 15 -0.08 -12.50 -25.42
CA HIS A 15 -0.01 -13.96 -25.47
C HIS A 15 1.40 -14.44 -25.15
N PRO A 16 1.59 -15.42 -24.25
CA PRO A 16 2.91 -15.92 -23.95
C PRO A 16 3.43 -16.69 -25.17
N PRO A 17 4.72 -16.54 -25.53
CA PRO A 17 5.33 -17.38 -26.56
C PRO A 17 5.30 -18.87 -26.19
N GLU A 18 5.51 -19.75 -27.17
CA GLU A 18 5.64 -21.19 -26.92
C GLU A 18 6.75 -21.48 -25.89
N GLY A 19 6.46 -22.37 -24.93
CA GLY A 19 7.37 -22.70 -23.83
C GLY A 19 7.36 -21.68 -22.69
N TRP A 20 6.47 -20.67 -22.72
CA TRP A 20 6.26 -19.69 -21.65
C TRP A 20 4.81 -19.70 -21.16
N ALA A 21 4.60 -19.20 -19.95
CA ALA A 21 3.28 -18.91 -19.40
C ALA A 21 3.27 -17.52 -18.76
N PHE A 22 2.10 -16.93 -18.56
CA PHE A 22 1.98 -15.72 -17.76
C PHE A 22 2.20 -16.00 -16.27
N CYS A 23 2.73 -15.02 -15.56
CA CYS A 23 2.81 -15.03 -14.10
C CYS A 23 1.50 -14.51 -13.49
N ASP A 24 0.41 -15.27 -13.67
CA ASP A 24 -0.95 -14.93 -13.22
C ASP A 24 -1.48 -15.87 -12.12
N GLY A 25 -0.65 -16.79 -11.63
CA GLY A 25 -1.03 -17.76 -10.60
C GLY A 25 -1.62 -19.07 -11.12
N GLN A 26 -1.49 -19.37 -12.42
CA GLN A 26 -1.95 -20.63 -12.99
C GLN A 26 -1.44 -21.85 -12.20
N ILE A 27 -2.33 -22.82 -11.97
CA ILE A 27 -2.00 -24.14 -11.40
C ILE A 27 -1.55 -25.07 -12.52
N LEU A 28 -0.41 -25.72 -12.33
CA LEU A 28 0.18 -26.70 -13.24
C LEU A 28 0.33 -28.05 -12.57
N GLU A 29 0.27 -29.12 -13.37
CA GLU A 29 0.59 -30.47 -12.90
C GLU A 29 2.10 -30.69 -12.84
N VAL A 30 2.56 -31.29 -11.74
CA VAL A 30 3.97 -31.68 -11.52
C VAL A 30 4.43 -32.70 -12.55
N SER A 31 3.56 -33.65 -12.94
CA SER A 31 3.83 -34.68 -13.95
C SER A 31 4.17 -34.10 -15.32
N GLN A 32 3.55 -32.98 -15.69
CA GLN A 32 3.77 -32.30 -16.98
C GLN A 32 4.90 -31.28 -16.93
N ASN A 33 5.23 -30.75 -15.75
CA ASN A 33 6.26 -29.71 -15.57
C ASN A 33 7.28 -30.06 -14.47
N PRO A 34 7.89 -31.26 -14.48
CA PRO A 34 8.73 -31.73 -13.38
C PRO A 34 9.98 -30.87 -13.18
N ALA A 35 10.59 -30.40 -14.27
CA ALA A 35 11.77 -29.55 -14.23
C ALA A 35 11.50 -28.16 -13.64
N LEU A 36 10.34 -27.56 -13.94
CA LEU A 36 9.96 -26.29 -13.35
C LEU A 36 9.62 -26.47 -11.86
N PHE A 37 8.90 -27.54 -11.52
CA PHE A 37 8.56 -27.85 -10.13
C PHE A 37 9.80 -28.04 -9.26
N SER A 38 10.86 -28.72 -9.74
CA SER A 38 12.09 -28.90 -8.95
C SER A 38 12.81 -27.57 -8.65
N ILE A 39 12.54 -26.51 -9.41
CA ILE A 39 13.11 -25.17 -9.22
C ILE A 39 12.23 -24.35 -8.27
N ILE A 40 10.96 -24.13 -8.63
CA ILE A 40 10.10 -23.18 -7.91
C ILE A 40 9.27 -23.83 -6.80
N GLY A 41 9.11 -25.15 -6.81
CA GLY A 41 8.35 -25.91 -5.82
C GLY A 41 6.90 -25.41 -5.68
N PRO A 42 6.24 -25.70 -4.54
CA PRO A 42 4.88 -25.24 -4.27
C PRO A 42 4.80 -23.82 -3.69
N ARG A 43 5.86 -23.00 -3.82
CA ARG A 43 5.98 -21.71 -3.09
C ARG A 43 4.85 -20.73 -3.39
N TYR A 44 4.21 -20.84 -4.55
CA TYR A 44 3.16 -19.92 -4.99
C TYR A 44 1.75 -20.52 -4.88
N GLY A 45 1.61 -21.76 -4.39
CA GLY A 45 0.33 -22.46 -4.25
C GLY A 45 0.34 -23.87 -4.86
N GLY A 46 -0.85 -24.48 -4.93
CA GLY A 46 -1.03 -25.91 -5.26
C GLY A 46 -0.93 -26.81 -4.04
N ASP A 47 -1.07 -28.13 -4.25
CA ASP A 47 -0.96 -29.14 -3.20
C ASP A 47 0.49 -29.57 -2.89
N GLY A 48 1.44 -29.16 -3.73
CA GLY A 48 2.86 -29.49 -3.62
C GLY A 48 3.20 -30.97 -3.85
N TYR A 49 2.25 -31.75 -4.36
CA TYR A 49 2.45 -33.15 -4.70
C TYR A 49 2.03 -33.43 -6.15
N ARG A 50 0.77 -33.20 -6.52
CA ARG A 50 0.30 -33.34 -7.91
C ARG A 50 0.40 -32.02 -8.67
N THR A 51 0.33 -30.90 -7.96
CA THR A 51 0.17 -29.57 -8.52
C THR A 51 1.03 -28.53 -7.82
N PHE A 52 1.35 -27.47 -8.54
CA PHE A 52 1.98 -26.26 -8.01
C PHE A 52 1.47 -25.05 -8.78
N ALA A 53 1.57 -23.86 -8.19
CA ALA A 53 1.20 -22.62 -8.87
C ALA A 53 2.43 -21.91 -9.47
N LEU A 54 2.22 -21.19 -10.56
CA LEU A 54 3.11 -20.14 -11.02
C LEU A 54 3.02 -18.91 -10.10
N PRO A 55 4.01 -18.00 -10.11
CA PRO A 55 3.87 -16.69 -9.46
C PRO A 55 2.65 -15.94 -9.98
N ASN A 56 1.99 -15.17 -9.12
CA ASN A 56 0.96 -14.22 -9.52
C ASN A 56 1.47 -12.79 -9.32
N LEU A 57 1.78 -12.10 -10.41
CA LEU A 57 2.27 -10.72 -10.43
C LEU A 57 1.20 -9.72 -10.90
N THR A 58 -0.05 -10.15 -11.08
CA THR A 58 -1.15 -9.27 -11.47
C THR A 58 -1.40 -8.21 -10.39
N GLY A 59 -1.18 -6.94 -10.74
CA GLY A 59 -1.31 -5.81 -9.82
C GLY A 59 -0.23 -5.76 -8.72
N LYS A 60 0.89 -6.48 -8.90
CA LYS A 60 1.99 -6.51 -7.93
C LYS A 60 3.30 -6.03 -8.54
N ALA A 61 4.07 -5.27 -7.77
CA ALA A 61 5.45 -4.95 -8.12
C ALA A 61 6.39 -6.08 -7.63
N PRO A 62 7.31 -6.59 -8.47
CA PRO A 62 8.33 -7.52 -8.01
C PRO A 62 9.33 -6.82 -7.08
N VAL A 63 9.79 -7.53 -6.06
CA VAL A 63 10.83 -7.07 -5.12
C VAL A 63 11.91 -8.14 -4.99
N GLY A 64 13.17 -7.72 -4.89
CA GLY A 64 14.28 -8.63 -4.66
C GLY A 64 14.13 -9.37 -3.34
N CYS A 65 14.39 -10.68 -3.35
CA CYS A 65 14.46 -11.49 -2.13
C CYS A 65 15.81 -11.32 -1.42
N GLY A 66 15.85 -11.67 -0.14
CA GLY A 66 17.05 -11.61 0.71
C GLY A 66 16.97 -10.51 1.77
N GLN A 67 18.12 -10.22 2.37
CA GLN A 67 18.28 -9.19 3.40
C GLN A 67 19.45 -8.30 3.01
N GLY A 68 19.14 -7.09 2.54
CA GLY A 68 20.14 -6.04 2.34
C GLY A 68 20.52 -5.38 3.66
N GLU A 69 21.62 -4.64 3.66
CA GLU A 69 22.06 -3.86 4.82
C GLU A 69 20.97 -2.85 5.23
N ASN A 70 20.58 -2.88 6.51
CA ASN A 70 19.49 -2.05 7.06
C ASN A 70 18.11 -2.24 6.39
N LEU A 71 17.89 -3.33 5.65
CA LEU A 71 16.61 -3.65 5.03
C LEU A 71 15.89 -4.82 5.74
N THR A 72 14.56 -4.82 5.65
CA THR A 72 13.75 -5.96 6.09
C THR A 72 13.99 -7.15 5.18
N LYS A 73 14.20 -8.34 5.77
CA LYS A 73 14.33 -9.59 5.02
C LYS A 73 13.05 -9.90 4.23
N ARG A 74 13.21 -10.30 2.96
CA ARG A 74 12.13 -10.76 2.07
C ARG A 74 12.41 -12.19 1.63
N GLU A 75 11.56 -13.12 2.04
CA GLU A 75 11.67 -14.52 1.59
C GLU A 75 11.17 -14.64 0.15
N LEU A 76 11.75 -15.55 -0.63
CA LEU A 76 11.26 -15.84 -1.97
C LEU A 76 9.81 -16.37 -1.89
N GLY A 77 8.91 -15.78 -2.69
CA GLY A 77 7.48 -16.10 -2.67
C GLY A 77 6.67 -15.38 -1.59
N SER A 78 7.29 -14.61 -0.70
CA SER A 78 6.55 -13.79 0.26
C SER A 78 5.85 -12.60 -0.42
N THR A 79 4.66 -12.25 0.06
CA THR A 79 3.88 -11.10 -0.43
C THR A 79 3.76 -10.02 0.63
N GLY A 80 3.63 -8.76 0.21
CA GLY A 80 3.37 -7.63 1.10
C GLY A 80 3.02 -6.35 0.34
N GLY A 81 2.91 -5.24 1.07
CA GLY A 81 2.51 -3.94 0.51
C GLY A 81 1.00 -3.71 0.53
N SER A 82 0.59 -2.50 0.15
CA SER A 82 -0.82 -2.08 0.03
C SER A 82 -0.96 -1.04 -1.08
N SER A 83 -1.97 -1.17 -1.93
CA SER A 83 -2.28 -0.21 -3.01
C SER A 83 -2.97 1.05 -2.51
N THR A 84 -3.58 0.99 -1.32
CA THR A 84 -4.16 2.16 -0.64
C THR A 84 -3.73 2.18 0.83
N VAL A 85 -3.66 3.37 1.41
CA VAL A 85 -3.33 3.54 2.83
C VAL A 85 -4.32 4.49 3.47
N ARG A 86 -4.94 4.05 4.56
CA ARG A 86 -5.73 4.90 5.44
C ARG A 86 -4.78 5.67 6.37
N LEU A 87 -4.87 6.99 6.38
CA LEU A 87 -4.17 7.82 7.35
C LEU A 87 -4.86 7.73 8.71
N SER A 88 -4.10 7.30 9.72
CA SER A 88 -4.49 7.35 11.12
C SER A 88 -3.84 8.54 11.82
N ASN A 89 -4.36 8.91 13.00
CA ASN A 89 -3.74 9.95 13.84
C ASN A 89 -2.26 9.67 14.17
N ARG A 90 -1.82 8.40 14.16
CA ARG A 90 -0.42 8.02 14.38
C ARG A 90 0.49 8.34 13.19
N GLN A 91 -0.06 8.54 12.01
CA GLN A 91 0.66 8.90 10.79
C GLN A 91 0.69 10.41 10.55
N LEU A 92 0.06 11.21 11.42
CA LEU A 92 0.13 12.67 11.40
C LEU A 92 1.16 13.17 12.41
N PRO A 93 1.98 14.18 12.07
CA PRO A 93 2.83 14.86 13.04
C PRO A 93 2.01 15.38 14.22
N ARG A 94 2.58 15.31 15.44
CA ARG A 94 1.96 15.93 16.61
C ARG A 94 1.82 17.43 16.35
N HIS A 95 0.61 17.92 16.46
CA HIS A 95 0.27 19.32 16.32
C HIS A 95 -0.75 19.71 17.39
N HIS A 96 -0.89 21.02 17.63
CA HIS A 96 -1.91 21.57 18.51
C HIS A 96 -2.47 22.84 17.87
N HIS A 97 -3.71 23.17 18.19
CA HIS A 97 -4.36 24.40 17.75
C HIS A 97 -4.47 25.34 18.95
N ILE A 98 -3.92 26.56 18.83
CA ILE A 98 -4.10 27.60 19.83
C ILE A 98 -5.16 28.58 19.29
N PRO A 99 -6.37 28.62 19.87
CA PRO A 99 -7.37 29.59 19.44
C PRO A 99 -6.94 31.00 19.83
N GLN A 100 -7.16 31.96 18.93
CA GLN A 100 -7.02 33.38 19.25
C GLN A 100 -8.35 33.89 19.83
N CYS A 101 -8.28 34.41 21.06
CA CYS A 101 -9.44 34.74 21.87
C CYS A 101 -9.27 36.11 22.56
N THR A 102 -10.35 36.83 22.82
CA THR A 102 -10.34 38.12 23.51
C THR A 102 -11.47 38.29 24.51
N THR A 103 -11.18 38.79 25.70
CA THR A 103 -12.22 39.17 26.67
C THR A 103 -12.81 40.55 26.41
N ILE A 104 -12.47 41.18 25.29
CA ILE A 104 -13.00 42.49 24.89
C ILE A 104 -14.18 42.28 23.95
N SER A 105 -15.22 43.11 24.08
CA SER A 105 -16.32 43.13 23.12
C SER A 105 -15.89 43.87 21.86
N GLY A 106 -16.04 43.23 20.69
CA GLY A 106 -15.86 43.84 19.39
C GLY A 106 -17.17 43.98 18.61
N THR A 107 -17.08 44.52 17.39
CA THR A 107 -18.20 44.53 16.43
C THR A 107 -18.41 43.11 15.88
N PRO A 108 -19.63 42.54 15.98
CA PRO A 108 -19.91 41.23 15.40
C PRO A 108 -19.70 41.23 13.88
N VAL A 109 -19.03 40.20 13.38
CA VAL A 109 -18.83 39.97 11.94
C VAL A 109 -19.44 38.62 11.55
N SER A 110 -19.97 38.53 10.33
CA SER A 110 -20.51 37.29 9.78
C SER A 110 -19.44 36.37 9.19
N SER A 111 -18.30 36.93 8.79
CA SER A 111 -17.12 36.20 8.34
C SER A 111 -16.13 36.01 9.50
N PRO A 112 -15.57 34.81 9.70
CA PRO A 112 -14.49 34.57 10.66
C PRO A 112 -13.12 35.07 10.17
N GLU A 113 -13.00 35.52 8.91
CA GLU A 113 -11.74 36.01 8.35
C GLU A 113 -11.21 37.21 9.15
N ASN A 114 -9.96 37.13 9.62
CA ASN A 114 -9.32 38.13 10.49
C ASN A 114 -10.10 38.48 11.77
N ALA A 115 -11.02 37.60 12.20
CA ALA A 115 -11.77 37.75 13.44
C ALA A 115 -11.18 36.88 14.56
N VAL A 116 -11.47 37.23 15.81
CA VAL A 116 -11.11 36.43 17.00
C VAL A 116 -12.36 36.04 17.77
N PHE A 117 -12.32 34.91 18.48
CA PHE A 117 -13.43 34.57 19.36
C PHE A 117 -13.48 35.53 20.55
N THR A 118 -14.69 35.95 20.94
CA THR A 118 -14.93 36.68 22.20
C THR A 118 -15.84 35.86 23.13
N ASN A 119 -15.65 35.99 24.44
CA ASN A 119 -16.49 35.33 25.45
C ASN A 119 -17.68 36.21 25.91
N ILE A 120 -17.80 37.45 25.39
CA ILE A 120 -18.84 38.40 25.84
C ILE A 120 -20.06 38.40 24.91
N ARG A 121 -19.89 38.38 23.58
CA ARG A 121 -20.98 38.47 22.59
C ARG A 121 -20.75 37.50 21.44
N GLY A 122 -21.68 36.57 21.18
CA GLY A 122 -21.50 35.61 20.08
C GLY A 122 -22.45 34.42 20.12
N ARG A 123 -22.03 33.32 19.49
CA ARG A 123 -22.74 32.03 19.43
C ARG A 123 -23.02 31.50 20.85
N HIS A 124 -24.16 30.82 21.05
CA HIS A 124 -24.51 30.15 22.30
C HIS A 124 -24.51 28.61 22.14
N PRO A 125 -23.88 27.86 23.07
CA PRO A 125 -23.07 28.33 24.22
C PRO A 125 -21.81 29.08 23.74
N ALA A 126 -21.07 29.76 24.62
CA ALA A 126 -19.84 30.48 24.22
C ALA A 126 -18.71 29.48 23.87
N ALA A 127 -17.84 29.84 22.92
CA ALA A 127 -16.76 28.95 22.46
C ALA A 127 -15.72 28.64 23.56
N TYR A 128 -15.47 29.59 24.47
CA TYR A 128 -14.51 29.48 25.57
C TYR A 128 -14.93 30.33 26.78
N THR A 129 -14.17 30.23 27.88
CA THR A 129 -14.36 30.99 29.13
C THR A 129 -13.02 31.46 29.69
N THR A 130 -13.05 32.39 30.66
CA THR A 130 -11.88 32.86 31.41
C THR A 130 -11.41 31.89 32.49
N VAL A 131 -12.18 30.84 32.78
CA VAL A 131 -11.78 29.77 33.71
C VAL A 131 -10.65 28.95 33.09
N ALA A 132 -9.50 28.92 33.75
CA ALA A 132 -8.34 28.16 33.30
C ALA A 132 -8.68 26.66 33.15
N ASN A 133 -8.18 26.05 32.08
CA ASN A 133 -8.38 24.62 31.74
C ASN A 133 -9.85 24.20 31.53
N ALA A 134 -10.78 25.13 31.39
CA ALA A 134 -12.15 24.80 31.01
C ALA A 134 -12.18 24.19 29.60
N LYS A 135 -13.07 23.21 29.40
CA LYS A 135 -13.31 22.63 28.08
C LYS A 135 -13.93 23.69 27.16
N LEU A 136 -13.40 23.81 25.94
CA LEU A 136 -14.03 24.59 24.88
C LEU A 136 -15.39 23.98 24.51
N ALA A 137 -16.28 24.78 23.92
CA ALA A 137 -17.53 24.25 23.38
C ALA A 137 -17.26 23.25 22.24
N SER A 138 -18.09 22.23 22.11
CA SER A 138 -17.87 21.07 21.21
C SER A 138 -17.80 21.41 19.71
N TYR A 139 -18.29 22.57 19.29
CA TYR A 139 -18.20 23.03 17.90
C TYR A 139 -16.94 23.88 17.62
N THR A 140 -16.11 24.16 18.63
CA THR A 140 -14.94 25.06 18.49
C THR A 140 -13.79 24.38 17.74
N VAL A 141 -13.61 23.08 17.98
CA VAL A 141 -12.66 22.23 17.27
C VAL A 141 -13.35 20.88 17.06
N GLN A 142 -13.40 20.43 15.82
CA GLN A 142 -13.95 19.14 15.45
C GLN A 142 -12.88 18.32 14.73
N ILE A 143 -13.03 17.00 14.77
CA ILE A 143 -12.19 16.10 13.99
C ILE A 143 -12.53 16.35 12.51
N ALA A 144 -11.50 16.56 11.69
CA ALA A 144 -11.62 16.67 10.24
C ALA A 144 -10.91 15.48 9.58
N GLY A 145 -11.45 15.05 8.43
CA GLY A 145 -11.03 13.84 7.73
C GLY A 145 -11.80 12.60 8.19
N GLU A 146 -12.48 11.94 7.26
CA GLU A 146 -13.27 10.73 7.55
C GLU A 146 -12.39 9.46 7.60
N GLY A 147 -11.08 9.63 7.40
CA GLY A 147 -10.13 8.54 7.35
C GLY A 147 -10.31 7.67 6.11
N GLU A 148 -10.68 8.25 4.99
CA GLU A 148 -10.71 7.52 3.72
C GLU A 148 -9.27 7.15 3.29
N PRO A 149 -9.05 5.97 2.71
CA PRO A 149 -7.77 5.60 2.15
C PRO A 149 -7.39 6.52 0.98
N HIS A 150 -6.10 6.84 0.89
CA HIS A 150 -5.54 7.43 -0.31
C HIS A 150 -4.82 6.37 -1.14
N GLU A 151 -4.66 6.69 -2.42
CA GLU A 151 -3.83 5.97 -3.38
C GLU A 151 -2.38 5.89 -2.85
N ASN A 152 -1.76 4.70 -2.90
CA ASN A 152 -0.38 4.45 -2.43
C ASN A 152 0.51 3.76 -3.49
N MET A 153 0.11 3.74 -4.75
CA MET A 153 0.90 3.23 -5.85
C MET A 153 1.68 4.36 -6.53
N GLN A 154 2.95 4.09 -6.81
CA GLN A 154 3.72 4.92 -7.71
C GLN A 154 3.10 4.93 -9.12
N PRO A 155 3.36 5.97 -9.95
CA PRO A 155 3.05 5.92 -11.37
C PRO A 155 3.57 4.63 -12.01
N TYR A 156 2.74 3.96 -12.81
CA TYR A 156 3.06 2.65 -13.38
C TYR A 156 2.64 2.54 -14.85
N LEU A 157 3.30 1.63 -15.56
CA LEU A 157 2.91 1.17 -16.88
C LEU A 157 2.60 -0.33 -16.79
N GLY A 158 1.41 -0.73 -17.22
CA GLY A 158 1.01 -2.13 -17.24
C GLY A 158 1.79 -2.91 -18.29
N LEU A 159 2.55 -3.92 -17.85
CA LEU A 159 3.22 -4.90 -18.70
C LEU A 159 2.97 -6.29 -18.14
N SER A 160 3.04 -7.31 -18.99
CA SER A 160 2.90 -8.70 -18.59
C SER A 160 4.23 -9.21 -18.02
N PHE A 161 4.15 -10.18 -17.11
CA PHE A 161 5.28 -11.00 -16.72
C PHE A 161 5.06 -12.41 -17.25
N ILE A 162 6.08 -12.99 -17.87
CA ILE A 162 6.07 -14.37 -18.36
C ILE A 162 7.18 -15.17 -17.68
N ILE A 163 6.93 -16.47 -17.49
CA ILE A 163 7.88 -17.44 -16.93
C ILE A 163 8.15 -18.57 -17.92
N ALA A 164 9.42 -18.95 -18.07
CA ALA A 164 9.83 -20.04 -18.96
C ALA A 164 9.47 -21.40 -18.34
N LEU A 165 8.60 -22.14 -19.02
CA LEU A 165 8.26 -23.53 -18.68
C LEU A 165 9.31 -24.51 -19.24
N GLN A 166 9.95 -24.13 -20.34
CA GLN A 166 10.95 -24.94 -21.06
C GLN A 166 12.23 -24.12 -21.28
N GLY A 167 13.38 -24.79 -21.34
CA GLY A 167 14.66 -24.13 -21.49
C GLY A 167 15.82 -24.95 -20.93
N ILE A 168 16.92 -24.27 -20.64
CA ILE A 168 18.10 -24.87 -19.99
C ILE A 168 17.81 -25.00 -18.49
N TYR A 169 18.08 -26.18 -17.92
CA TYR A 169 17.97 -26.40 -16.49
C TYR A 169 19.11 -25.64 -15.75
N PRO A 170 18.81 -24.81 -14.73
CA PRO A 170 19.83 -24.10 -13.98
C PRO A 170 20.63 -25.06 -13.10
N ILE A 171 21.93 -25.17 -13.38
CA ILE A 171 22.87 -25.98 -12.61
C ILE A 171 23.31 -25.20 -11.37
N ARG A 172 23.25 -25.86 -10.20
CA ARG A 172 23.88 -25.31 -8.99
C ARG A 172 25.38 -25.59 -9.09
N PRO A 173 26.26 -24.58 -8.91
CA PRO A 173 27.70 -24.82 -8.82
C PRO A 173 28.07 -25.63 -7.57
#